data_AF-A0A087YQE8-F1
#
_entry.id   AF-A0A087YQE8-F1
#
_cell.length_a   1.000
_cell.length_b   1.000
_cell.length_c   1.000
_cell.angle_alpha   90.00
_cell.angle_beta   90.00
_cell.angle_gamma   90.00
#
_symmetry.space_group_name_H-M   'P 1'
#
loop_
_entity.id
_entity.type
_entity.pdbx_description
1 polymer ?
#
loop_
_entity_poly.entity_id
_entity_poly.type
_entity_poly.pdbx_seq_one_letter_code
_entity_poly.pdbx_strand_id
1 'polypeptide(L)'
;MSFPVKVIRDGLLEKRSSGLLQLWKKKRCVLTEEGLRLLSYKARGSDAPGSAWSSRAKELRFERMETVECVEYKREMVYFTVVMAKGKEIDFRCAQEGTLWNAEIALALVRYKNQQALRTGRTRHLYTAPLGSTGEDEVL
;
A
#
# COMPACT_ATOMS: atom_id res chain seq x y z
N MET A 1 -17.89 -10.00 11.76
CA MET A 1 -18.12 -8.59 11.36
C MET A 1 -16.76 -7.99 10.99
N SER A 2 -16.58 -7.50 9.78
CA SER A 2 -15.31 -6.87 9.35
C SER A 2 -15.24 -5.47 9.95
N PHE A 3 -14.20 -5.17 10.73
CA PHE A 3 -13.98 -3.81 11.22
C PHE A 3 -13.73 -2.88 10.03
N PRO A 4 -14.25 -1.63 10.06
CA PRO A 4 -14.01 -0.70 8.98
C PRO A 4 -12.51 -0.42 8.84
N VAL A 5 -11.98 -0.67 7.64
CA VAL A 5 -10.56 -0.44 7.33
C VAL A 5 -10.25 1.04 7.51
N LYS A 6 -9.28 1.36 8.37
CA LYS A 6 -8.89 2.74 8.65
C LYS A 6 -8.28 3.41 7.41
N VAL A 7 -8.90 4.50 6.99
CA VAL A 7 -8.44 5.34 5.89
C VAL A 7 -7.38 6.31 6.42
N ILE A 8 -6.20 6.29 5.81
CA ILE A 8 -5.09 7.20 6.10
C ILE A 8 -5.21 8.46 5.23
N ARG A 9 -5.56 8.28 3.94
CA ARG A 9 -5.76 9.38 3.00
C ARG A 9 -6.74 9.01 1.91
N ASP A 10 -7.51 10.00 1.45
CA ASP A 10 -8.35 9.95 0.25
C ASP A 10 -8.04 11.17 -0.62
N GLY A 11 -7.95 10.99 -1.92
CA GLY A 11 -7.74 12.10 -2.84
C GLY A 11 -7.39 11.65 -4.25
N LEU A 12 -6.83 12.56 -5.03
CA LEU A 12 -6.52 12.32 -6.44
C LEU A 12 -5.03 12.08 -6.65
N LEU A 13 -4.73 11.13 -7.53
CA LEU A 13 -3.38 10.80 -7.98
C LEU A 13 -3.43 10.41 -9.47
N GLU A 14 -2.42 10.78 -10.24
CA GLU A 14 -2.33 10.35 -11.63
C GLU A 14 -1.45 9.11 -11.74
N LYS A 15 -1.95 8.08 -12.41
CA LYS A 15 -1.21 6.83 -12.65
C LYS A 15 -0.81 6.72 -14.10
N ARG A 16 0.45 6.39 -14.38
CA ARG A 16 0.93 6.10 -15.74
C ARG A 16 0.31 4.79 -16.24
N SER A 17 -0.22 4.78 -17.46
CA SER A 17 -0.74 3.56 -18.10
C SER A 17 0.41 2.68 -18.59
N SER A 18 0.25 1.36 -18.54
CA SER A 18 1.25 0.40 -19.05
C SER A 18 1.14 0.15 -20.56
N GLY A 19 0.36 0.95 -21.28
CA GLY A 19 0.17 0.82 -22.74
C GLY A 19 1.19 1.64 -23.53
N LEU A 20 1.21 1.47 -24.84
CA LEU A 20 2.14 2.13 -25.76
C LEU A 20 2.22 3.65 -25.58
N LEU A 21 1.07 4.30 -25.33
CA LEU A 21 0.98 5.76 -25.21
C LEU A 21 1.44 6.31 -23.85
N GLN A 22 1.69 5.46 -22.85
CA GLN A 22 2.21 5.86 -21.52
C GLN A 22 1.47 7.05 -20.87
N LEU A 23 0.15 7.13 -21.06
CA LEU A 23 -0.68 8.26 -20.62
C LEU A 23 -0.86 8.30 -19.09
N TRP A 24 -0.92 9.50 -18.53
CA TRP A 24 -1.29 9.75 -17.14
C TRP A 24 -2.80 9.79 -16.97
N LYS A 25 -3.34 8.97 -16.07
CA LYS A 25 -4.79 8.90 -15.82
C LYS A 25 -5.07 9.24 -14.36
N LYS A 26 -5.89 10.28 -14.14
CA LYS A 26 -6.40 10.64 -12.81
C LYS A 26 -7.21 9.48 -12.20
N LYS A 27 -6.91 9.14 -10.96
CA LYS A 27 -7.57 8.13 -10.14
C LYS A 27 -7.98 8.77 -8.82
N ARG A 28 -9.12 8.37 -8.28
CA ARG A 28 -9.36 8.54 -6.85
C ARG A 28 -8.61 7.41 -6.14
N CYS A 29 -7.78 7.80 -5.20
CA CYS A 29 -6.90 6.93 -4.45
C CYS A 29 -7.32 6.96 -2.99
N VAL A 30 -7.41 5.78 -2.39
CA VAL A 30 -7.68 5.64 -0.96
C VAL A 30 -6.56 4.82 -0.34
N LEU A 31 -5.74 5.47 0.49
CA LEU A 31 -4.68 4.85 1.25
C LEU A 31 -5.25 4.34 2.58
N THR A 32 -4.94 3.10 2.90
CA THR A 32 -5.35 2.43 4.14
C THR A 32 -4.14 1.77 4.80
N GLU A 33 -4.34 1.22 5.99
CA GLU A 33 -3.30 0.43 6.67
C GLU A 33 -2.93 -0.87 5.94
N GLU A 34 -3.73 -1.32 4.96
CA GLU A 34 -3.45 -2.54 4.17
C GLU A 34 -2.88 -2.26 2.78
N GLY A 35 -2.97 -1.03 2.27
CA GLY A 35 -2.52 -0.69 0.92
C GLY A 35 -3.26 0.48 0.28
N LEU A 36 -3.05 0.63 -1.02
CA LEU A 36 -3.59 1.72 -1.84
C LEU A 36 -4.66 1.21 -2.82
N ARG A 37 -5.89 1.72 -2.71
CA ARG A 37 -6.98 1.42 -3.64
C ARG A 37 -7.08 2.48 -4.73
N LEU A 38 -7.20 2.05 -5.98
CA LEU A 38 -7.29 2.90 -7.16
C LEU A 38 -8.67 2.77 -7.80
N LEU A 39 -9.47 3.82 -7.73
CA LEU A 39 -10.78 3.91 -8.37
C LEU A 39 -10.65 4.69 -9.68
N SER A 40 -11.18 4.10 -10.75
CA SER A 40 -11.20 4.74 -12.07
C SER A 40 -12.45 5.58 -12.24
N TYR A 41 -12.35 6.68 -12.97
CA TYR A 41 -13.53 7.43 -13.41
C TYR A 41 -14.42 6.52 -14.26
N LYS A 42 -15.73 6.61 -14.03
CA LYS A 42 -16.74 5.86 -14.78
C LYS A 42 -16.99 6.59 -16.10
N ALA A 43 -16.79 5.93 -17.23
CA ALA A 43 -17.19 6.51 -18.51
C ALA A 43 -18.71 6.78 -18.50
N ARG A 44 -19.14 7.92 -19.04
CA ARG A 44 -20.55 8.31 -19.17
C ARG A 44 -21.29 7.22 -19.96
N GLY A 45 -22.25 6.53 -19.34
CA GLY A 45 -23.01 5.42 -19.97
C GLY A 45 -23.17 4.14 -19.14
N SER A 46 -22.97 4.19 -17.81
CA SER A 46 -23.34 3.07 -16.94
C SER A 46 -24.38 3.54 -15.92
N ASP A 47 -25.58 2.98 -16.04
CA ASP A 47 -26.86 3.47 -15.54
C ASP A 47 -27.10 3.29 -14.03
N ALA A 48 -26.07 3.48 -13.21
CA ALA A 48 -26.23 3.52 -11.74
C ALA A 48 -26.14 4.97 -11.25
N PRO A 49 -27.20 5.51 -10.62
CA PRO A 49 -27.17 6.84 -10.01
C PRO A 49 -26.25 6.83 -8.79
N GLY A 50 -25.38 7.83 -8.66
CA GLY A 50 -24.79 8.20 -7.36
C GLY A 50 -23.26 8.25 -7.22
N SER A 51 -22.45 7.78 -8.18
CA SER A 51 -20.98 7.92 -8.10
C SER A 51 -20.31 8.03 -9.47
N ALA A 52 -19.52 9.09 -9.66
CA ALA A 52 -18.66 9.29 -10.83
C ALA A 52 -17.45 8.31 -10.89
N TRP A 53 -17.25 7.52 -9.83
CA TRP A 53 -16.16 6.57 -9.70
C TRP A 53 -16.65 5.14 -9.80
N SER A 54 -15.90 4.31 -10.53
CA SER A 54 -16.15 2.88 -10.66
C SER A 54 -16.04 2.16 -9.32
N SER A 55 -16.98 1.25 -9.05
CA SER A 55 -16.90 0.31 -7.92
C SER A 55 -15.81 -0.75 -8.08
N ARG A 56 -15.33 -1.00 -9.32
CA ARG A 56 -14.18 -1.87 -9.57
C ARG A 56 -12.89 -1.12 -9.23
N ALA A 57 -12.44 -1.28 -7.99
CA ALA A 57 -11.17 -0.76 -7.50
C ALA A 57 -10.03 -1.77 -7.76
N LYS A 58 -8.88 -1.28 -8.22
CA LYS A 58 -7.64 -2.06 -8.19
C LYS A 58 -6.94 -1.80 -6.87
N GLU A 59 -6.58 -2.85 -6.14
CA GLU A 59 -5.88 -2.73 -4.86
C GLU A 59 -4.39 -3.06 -5.00
N LEU A 60 -3.54 -2.15 -4.55
CA LEU A 60 -2.11 -2.34 -4.39
C LEU A 60 -1.85 -2.62 -2.90
N ARG A 61 -1.95 -3.89 -2.52
CA ARG A 61 -1.79 -4.34 -1.13
C ARG A 61 -0.33 -4.22 -0.69
N PHE A 62 -0.09 -3.76 0.53
CA PHE A 62 1.26 -3.64 1.11
C PHE A 62 1.98 -4.97 1.25
N GLU A 63 1.22 -6.06 1.45
CA GLU A 63 1.74 -7.43 1.40
C GLU A 63 2.55 -7.73 0.13
N ARG A 64 2.17 -7.11 -1.00
CA ARG A 64 2.83 -7.28 -2.30
C ARG A 64 3.65 -6.07 -2.71
N MET A 65 3.77 -5.05 -1.87
CA MET A 65 4.52 -3.83 -2.19
C MET A 65 5.94 -3.95 -1.64
N GLU A 66 6.92 -3.83 -2.52
CA GLU A 66 8.33 -3.93 -2.15
C GLU A 66 8.83 -2.59 -1.62
N THR A 67 8.59 -1.49 -2.35
CA THR A 67 9.12 -0.17 -1.99
C THR A 67 8.39 0.97 -2.73
N VAL A 68 8.66 2.20 -2.29
CA VAL A 68 8.29 3.45 -2.98
C VAL A 68 9.60 4.17 -3.32
N GLU A 69 9.84 4.42 -4.61
CA GLU A 69 11.10 4.90 -5.15
C GLU A 69 10.94 6.09 -6.10
N CYS A 70 12.09 6.58 -6.60
CA CYS A 70 12.22 7.58 -7.67
C CYS A 70 11.38 8.84 -7.43
N VAL A 71 11.54 9.45 -6.27
CA VAL A 71 10.86 10.70 -5.95
C VAL A 71 11.58 11.85 -6.66
N GLU A 72 11.03 12.29 -7.80
CA GLU A 72 11.53 13.42 -8.59
C GLU A 72 10.56 14.60 -8.51
N TYR A 73 11.09 15.81 -8.34
CA TYR A 73 10.31 17.05 -8.34
C TYR A 73 10.61 17.83 -9.61
N LYS A 74 9.58 18.05 -10.43
CA LYS A 74 9.74 18.72 -11.73
C LYS A 74 8.48 19.49 -12.10
N ARG A 75 8.63 20.78 -12.43
CA ARG A 75 7.53 21.65 -12.89
C ARG A 75 6.29 21.54 -11.98
N GLU A 76 6.49 21.72 -10.68
CA GLU A 76 5.43 21.67 -9.65
C GLU A 76 4.73 20.31 -9.51
N MET A 77 5.31 19.26 -10.08
CA MET A 77 4.83 17.88 -9.97
C MET A 77 5.84 17.03 -9.22
N VAL A 78 5.32 16.15 -8.38
CA VAL A 78 6.07 15.05 -7.76
C VAL A 78 5.80 13.80 -8.57
N TYR A 79 6.86 13.12 -8.99
CA TYR A 79 6.83 11.81 -9.65
C TYR A 79 7.37 10.78 -8.67
N PHE A 80 6.78 9.60 -8.64
CA PHE A 80 7.28 8.49 -7.82
C PHE A 80 6.81 7.16 -8.39
N THR A 81 7.55 6.10 -8.06
CA THR A 81 7.28 4.74 -8.51
C THR A 81 6.97 3.85 -7.32
N VAL A 82 5.88 3.09 -7.42
CA VAL A 82 5.57 2.00 -6.48
C VAL A 82 6.04 0.70 -7.10
N VAL A 83 6.97 0.02 -6.44
CA VAL A 83 7.48 -1.28 -6.86
C VAL A 83 6.67 -2.37 -6.16
N MET A 84 6.05 -3.23 -6.94
CA MET A 84 5.29 -4.38 -6.49
C MET A 84 6.13 -5.65 -6.67
N ALA A 85 5.73 -6.72 -5.96
CA ALA A 85 6.32 -8.04 -6.01
C ALA A 85 6.63 -8.48 -7.45
N LYS A 86 7.80 -9.12 -7.63
CA LYS A 86 8.34 -9.53 -8.94
C LYS A 86 8.78 -8.34 -9.80
N GLY A 87 9.24 -7.26 -9.18
CA GLY A 87 9.79 -6.09 -9.87
C GLY A 87 8.79 -5.30 -10.71
N LYS A 88 7.49 -5.39 -10.40
CA LYS A 88 6.45 -4.70 -11.19
C LYS A 88 6.33 -3.25 -10.74
N GLU A 89 6.76 -2.33 -11.59
CA GLU A 89 6.72 -0.89 -11.34
C GLU A 89 5.38 -0.25 -11.75
N ILE A 90 4.94 0.73 -10.95
CA ILE A 90 3.77 1.54 -11.23
C ILE A 90 4.09 2.99 -10.90
N ASP A 91 4.11 3.84 -11.94
CA ASP A 91 4.43 5.25 -11.74
C ASP A 91 3.19 6.08 -11.47
N PHE A 92 3.40 7.03 -10.58
CA PHE A 92 2.44 8.02 -10.14
C PHE A 92 3.02 9.42 -10.24
N ARG A 93 2.12 10.39 -10.37
CA ARG A 93 2.44 11.79 -10.16
C ARG A 93 1.29 12.56 -9.53
N CYS A 94 1.62 13.64 -8.82
CA CYS A 94 0.67 14.61 -8.26
C CYS A 94 1.28 16.01 -8.25
N ALA A 95 0.43 17.02 -8.08
CA ALA A 95 0.90 18.37 -7.79
C ALA A 95 1.67 18.39 -6.46
N GLN A 96 2.75 19.16 -6.42
CA GLN A 96 3.60 19.33 -5.24
C GLN A 96 2.87 20.07 -4.12
N GLU A 97 2.00 21.01 -4.47
CA GLU A 97 1.26 21.80 -3.48
C GLU A 97 0.17 20.96 -2.80
N GLY A 98 0.26 20.85 -1.48
CA GLY A 98 -0.77 20.24 -0.62
C GLY A 98 -0.88 18.71 -0.65
N THR A 99 -0.03 17.98 -1.39
CA THR A 99 -0.11 16.51 -1.43
C THR A 99 1.25 15.82 -1.27
N LEU A 100 1.37 14.95 -0.25
CA LEU A 100 2.58 14.19 0.09
C LEU A 100 2.36 12.68 -0.09
N TRP A 101 1.73 12.30 -1.21
CA TRP A 101 1.30 10.94 -1.47
C TRP A 101 2.44 9.92 -1.37
N ASN A 102 3.60 10.21 -1.95
CA ASN A 102 4.78 9.35 -1.88
C ASN A 102 5.21 9.10 -0.42
N ALA A 103 5.29 10.14 0.39
CA ALA A 103 5.72 10.04 1.78
C ALA A 103 4.71 9.27 2.64
N GLU A 104 3.42 9.52 2.47
CA GLU A 104 2.39 8.81 3.23
C GLU A 104 2.27 7.34 2.85
N ILE A 105 2.39 7.00 1.56
CA ILE A 105 2.43 5.60 1.11
C ILE A 105 3.68 4.91 1.69
N ALA A 106 4.85 5.56 1.64
CA ALA A 106 6.08 5.01 2.19
C ALA A 106 5.98 4.77 3.71
N LEU A 107 5.49 5.76 4.46
CA LEU A 107 5.30 5.65 5.92
C LEU A 107 4.28 4.56 6.28
N ALA A 108 3.18 4.45 5.54
CA ALA A 108 2.19 3.40 5.75
C ALA A 108 2.76 2.01 5.45
N LEU A 109 3.55 1.86 4.39
CA LEU A 109 4.25 0.62 4.05
C LEU A 109 5.24 0.20 5.15
N VAL A 110 6.05 1.14 5.64
CA VAL A 110 7.01 0.89 6.74
C VAL A 110 6.26 0.45 7.99
N ARG A 111 5.19 1.14 8.38
CA ARG A 111 4.36 0.75 9.52
C ARG A 111 3.80 -0.67 9.36
N TYR A 112 3.26 -0.99 8.18
CA TYR A 112 2.75 -2.33 7.89
C TYR A 112 3.84 -3.40 8.05
N LYS A 113 5.02 -3.21 7.43
CA LYS A 113 6.13 -4.16 7.51
C LYS A 113 6.66 -4.33 8.94
N ASN A 114 6.76 -3.24 9.70
CA ASN A 114 7.16 -3.28 11.10
C ASN A 114 6.18 -4.09 11.96
N GLN A 115 4.87 -3.91 11.75
CA GLN A 115 3.85 -4.71 12.44
C GLN A 115 3.95 -6.20 12.10
N GLN A 116 4.19 -6.54 10.83
CA GLN A 116 4.39 -7.93 10.42
C GLN A 116 5.65 -8.53 11.07
N ALA A 117 6.76 -7.79 11.09
CA ALA A 117 8.01 -8.22 11.73
C ALA A 117 7.84 -8.47 13.24
N LEU A 118 7.10 -7.60 13.94
CA LEU A 118 6.79 -7.80 15.37
C LEU A 118 5.92 -9.04 15.60
N ARG A 119 4.93 -9.29 14.73
CA ARG A 119 4.07 -10.48 14.82
C ARG A 119 4.88 -11.75 14.59
N THR A 120 5.67 -11.82 13.53
CA THR A 120 6.50 -13.00 13.22
C THR A 120 7.60 -13.22 14.26
N GLY A 121 8.20 -12.14 14.79
CA GLY A 121 9.16 -12.20 15.89
C GLY A 121 8.55 -12.78 17.17
N ARG A 122 7.38 -12.28 17.59
CA ARG A 122 6.65 -12.84 18.74
C ARG A 122 6.31 -14.31 18.55
N THR A 123 5.84 -14.69 17.37
CA THR A 123 5.56 -16.10 17.04
C THR A 123 6.81 -16.96 17.20
N ARG A 124 7.98 -16.52 16.71
CA ARG A 124 9.24 -17.25 16.88
C ARG A 124 9.62 -17.40 18.36
N HIS A 125 9.47 -16.36 19.18
CA HIS A 125 9.77 -16.46 20.61
C HIS A 125 8.85 -17.44 21.36
N LEU A 126 7.57 -17.52 21.00
CA LEU A 126 6.63 -18.46 21.61
C LEU A 126 6.93 -19.93 21.25
N TYR A 127 7.43 -20.20 20.03
CA TYR A 127 7.83 -21.56 19.61
C TYR A 127 9.25 -21.95 20.05
N THR A 128 10.05 -21.00 20.57
CA THR A 128 11.43 -21.24 21.05
C THR A 128 11.54 -21.19 22.57
N ALA A 129 10.41 -21.15 23.30
CA ALA A 129 10.45 -21.32 24.75
C ALA A 129 11.07 -22.69 25.06
N PRO A 130 12.16 -22.77 25.85
CA PRO A 130 12.77 -24.05 26.19
C PRO A 130 11.72 -24.89 26.93
N LEU A 131 11.36 -26.04 26.35
CA LEU A 131 10.81 -27.13 27.14
C LEU A 131 11.81 -27.38 28.27
N GLY A 132 11.41 -27.05 29.49
CA GLY A 132 12.25 -27.17 30.68
C GLY A 132 12.85 -28.56 30.76
N SER A 133 14.15 -28.64 30.46
CA SER A 133 14.98 -29.75 30.87
C SER A 133 15.25 -29.56 32.35
N THR A 134 14.43 -30.18 33.20
CA THR A 134 14.79 -30.50 34.57
C THR A 134 14.68 -32.01 34.70
N GLY A 135 15.66 -32.70 34.12
CA GLY A 135 15.98 -34.07 34.47
C GLY A 135 17.35 -34.07 35.11
N GLU A 136 17.39 -34.01 36.44
CA GLU A 136 18.45 -34.59 37.26
C GLU A 136 17.76 -35.10 38.54
N ASP A 137 17.29 -36.34 38.46
CA ASP A 137 16.94 -37.16 39.61
C ASP A 137 18.21 -37.56 40.36
N GLU A 138 18.10 -37.50 41.69
CA GLU A 138 18.85 -38.21 42.74
C GLU A 138 20.29 -38.67 42.45
N VAL A 139 21.25 -37.98 43.07
CA VAL A 139 22.32 -38.66 43.81
C VAL A 139 22.55 -37.90 45.12
N LEU A 140 22.14 -38.51 46.24
CA LEU A 140 22.90 -38.66 47.49
C LEU A 140 22.10 -39.50 48.51
#